data_AF-A0A1I0AHJ3-F1
#
_entry.id   AF-A0A1I0AHJ3-F1
#
_cell.length_a   1.000
_cell.length_b   1.000
_cell.length_c   1.000
_cell.angle_alpha   90.00
_cell.angle_beta   90.00
_cell.angle_gamma   90.00
#
_symmetry.space_group_name_H-M   'P 1'
#
loop_
_entity.id
_entity.type
_entity.pdbx_description
1 polymer ?
#
loop_
_entity_poly.entity_id
_entity_poly.type
_entity_poly.pdbx_seq_one_letter_code
_entity_poly.pdbx_strand_id
1 'polypeptide(L)'
;MDNRALTRAFRLAAQLLELHGENQFKIRAYEGTANALEALSFPVADVERTGLPDRTGLSKTAAAKVAEMLDTGSFEELDRLLAATPPGVVELLKIKGIGPKKIRTLWKDLGIEDAAQLRTAAENDEVSKLKGFGQKTQQALLDALDFTDQSRGKVLYPQGEELAHELLARLEAAPGTERAAVSGEVRRRLETIETVQLVVATSNPAAARQTLNDLDGLTLDPRRSGPFAWRGTATASGVQVEVRLVSSADFTNQLLLTSATDAHLSGALTDELPAAGQPASLRQWLKREQFATEADLYQRAGLQYVEPELREGLWELPLARQNQLPQLLEPGDLRGSLHNHSTYSDGSHTLREMATFLRDGGYEYLGICDHSQAAHYANGLSVERVRQQHQEIDQLNQELAPFRIFKGIESDILSDGALDYPPAVLETFDFIVASVHSNLKMDERKATTRVLRAIENPYTTMLGHPTGRLLLRREGYPLDHKAVIDACAQHHVIIEINANPWRLDLDWRWVHYALEQGVQLSINPDAHHTNGYADMRYGVLMGRKGGLTKATTFNTKSVEEAADYFARRKANIKPPLEFQDSLFG
;
A
#
# COMPACT_ATOMS: atom_id res chain seq x y z
N MET A 1 -22.35 11.77 1.60
CA MET A 1 -21.88 10.40 1.96
C MET A 1 -21.52 9.67 0.68
N ASP A 2 -20.38 8.98 0.62
CA ASP A 2 -19.93 8.26 -0.58
C ASP A 2 -20.32 6.77 -0.57
N ASN A 3 -20.19 6.08 -1.71
CA ASN A 3 -20.53 4.64 -1.82
C ASN A 3 -19.73 3.77 -0.84
N ARG A 4 -18.48 4.17 -0.54
CA ARG A 4 -17.61 3.48 0.42
C ARG A 4 -18.15 3.59 1.84
N ALA A 5 -18.64 4.76 2.26
CA ALA A 5 -19.31 4.93 3.54
C ALA A 5 -20.59 4.09 3.64
N LEU A 6 -21.41 4.09 2.59
CA LEU A 6 -22.60 3.22 2.53
C LEU A 6 -22.24 1.74 2.68
N THR A 7 -21.29 1.27 1.87
CA THR A 7 -20.81 -0.13 1.89
C THR A 7 -20.31 -0.52 3.28
N ARG A 8 -19.50 0.34 3.92
CA ARG A 8 -18.98 0.11 5.29
C ARG A 8 -20.12 -0.02 6.29
N ALA A 9 -21.14 0.82 6.21
CA ALA A 9 -22.25 0.76 7.14
C ALA A 9 -23.13 -0.48 6.98
N PHE A 10 -23.43 -0.91 5.74
CA PHE A 10 -24.18 -2.14 5.51
C PHE A 10 -23.38 -3.39 5.91
N ARG A 11 -22.05 -3.39 5.73
CA ARG A 11 -21.16 -4.44 6.27
C ARG A 11 -21.19 -4.48 7.80
N LEU A 12 -21.10 -3.33 8.45
CA LEU A 12 -21.19 -3.24 9.90
C LEU A 12 -22.55 -3.75 10.41
N ALA A 13 -23.65 -3.36 9.77
CA ALA A 13 -24.98 -3.85 10.12
C ALA A 13 -25.09 -5.38 9.99
N ALA A 14 -24.55 -5.97 8.91
CA ALA A 14 -24.52 -7.43 8.76
C ALA A 14 -23.71 -8.12 9.88
N GLN A 15 -22.55 -7.57 10.22
CA GLN A 15 -21.72 -8.07 11.32
C GLN A 15 -22.43 -7.99 12.67
N LEU A 16 -23.11 -6.88 12.95
CA LEU A 16 -23.88 -6.70 14.19
C LEU A 16 -25.08 -7.66 14.24
N LEU A 17 -25.78 -7.87 13.13
CA LEU A 17 -26.85 -8.88 13.07
C LEU A 17 -26.30 -10.28 13.39
N GLU A 18 -25.15 -10.66 12.83
CA GLU A 18 -24.51 -11.94 13.16
C GLU A 18 -24.05 -12.01 14.62
N LEU A 19 -23.50 -10.92 15.16
CA LEU A 19 -23.10 -10.80 16.58
C LEU A 19 -24.29 -11.02 17.52
N HIS A 20 -25.45 -10.46 17.20
CA HIS A 20 -26.67 -10.64 18.00
C HIS A 20 -27.38 -11.97 17.75
N GLY A 21 -26.92 -12.78 16.79
CA GLY A 21 -27.51 -14.07 16.46
C GLY A 21 -28.85 -13.95 15.72
N GLU A 22 -29.02 -12.86 14.97
CA GLU A 22 -30.21 -12.59 14.17
C GLU A 22 -30.32 -13.54 12.97
N ASN A 23 -31.46 -13.48 12.27
CA ASN A 23 -31.79 -14.41 11.19
C ASN A 23 -30.77 -14.37 10.02
N GLN A 24 -30.30 -15.55 9.58
CA GLN A 24 -29.31 -15.69 8.49
C GLN A 24 -29.75 -15.07 7.15
N PHE A 25 -31.03 -15.10 6.82
CA PHE A 25 -31.54 -14.46 5.59
C PHE A 25 -31.41 -12.94 5.66
N LYS A 26 -31.61 -12.35 6.85
CA LYS A 26 -31.45 -10.92 7.09
C LYS A 26 -29.97 -10.54 6.96
N ILE A 27 -29.06 -11.30 7.58
CA ILE A 27 -27.60 -11.09 7.47
C ILE A 27 -27.19 -11.07 5.99
N ARG A 28 -27.54 -12.11 5.24
CA ARG A 28 -27.23 -12.23 3.80
C ARG A 28 -27.82 -11.09 2.96
N ALA A 29 -28.99 -10.58 3.32
CA ALA A 29 -29.59 -9.44 2.61
C ALA A 29 -28.77 -8.16 2.77
N TYR A 30 -28.22 -7.90 3.97
CA TYR A 30 -27.34 -6.75 4.21
C TYR A 30 -25.97 -6.91 3.56
N GLU A 31 -25.39 -8.12 3.61
CA GLU A 31 -24.16 -8.46 2.88
C GLU A 31 -24.35 -8.27 1.36
N GLY A 32 -25.45 -8.79 0.81
CA GLY A 32 -25.78 -8.60 -0.60
C GLY A 32 -25.96 -7.13 -0.99
N THR A 33 -26.55 -6.32 -0.11
CA THR A 33 -26.68 -4.87 -0.32
C THR A 33 -25.32 -4.18 -0.33
N ALA A 34 -24.42 -4.52 0.60
CA ALA A 34 -23.07 -3.97 0.63
C ALA A 34 -22.28 -4.33 -0.63
N ASN A 35 -22.35 -5.59 -1.08
CA ASN A 35 -21.66 -6.04 -2.28
C ASN A 35 -22.21 -5.37 -3.54
N ALA A 36 -23.53 -5.20 -3.63
CA ALA A 36 -24.15 -4.48 -4.72
C ALA A 36 -23.69 -3.02 -4.78
N LEU A 37 -23.63 -2.33 -3.62
CA LEU A 37 -23.14 -0.94 -3.54
C LEU A 37 -21.66 -0.80 -3.91
N GLU A 38 -20.83 -1.77 -3.55
CA GLU A 38 -19.40 -1.79 -3.86
C GLU A 38 -19.13 -1.97 -5.36
N ALA A 39 -19.99 -2.73 -6.05
CA ALA A 39 -19.91 -2.98 -7.48
C ALA A 39 -20.35 -1.79 -8.36
N LEU A 40 -20.95 -0.74 -7.78
CA LEU A 40 -21.43 0.42 -8.54
C LEU A 40 -20.27 1.33 -8.96
N SER A 41 -20.20 1.63 -10.26
CA SER A 41 -19.21 2.52 -10.86
C SER A 41 -19.56 4.00 -10.80
N PHE A 42 -20.72 4.36 -10.24
CA PHE A 42 -21.20 5.74 -10.11
C PHE A 42 -21.58 6.08 -8.66
N PRO A 43 -21.52 7.36 -8.26
CA PRO A 43 -21.95 7.78 -6.93
C PRO A 43 -23.46 7.59 -6.72
N VAL A 44 -23.84 6.77 -5.74
CA VAL A 44 -25.26 6.53 -5.39
C VAL A 44 -25.91 7.78 -4.81
N ALA A 45 -25.11 8.67 -4.22
CA ALA A 45 -25.56 9.96 -3.73
C ALA A 45 -26.25 10.80 -4.81
N ASP A 46 -25.84 10.64 -6.08
CA ASP A 46 -26.33 11.42 -7.22
C ASP A 46 -27.58 10.81 -7.87
N VAL A 47 -28.05 9.66 -7.36
CA VAL A 47 -29.27 8.99 -7.85
C VAL A 47 -30.48 9.50 -7.06
N GLU A 48 -31.52 9.93 -7.80
CA GLU A 48 -32.81 10.24 -7.21
C GLU A 48 -33.36 9.06 -6.41
N ARG A 49 -33.86 9.33 -5.20
CA ARG A 49 -34.28 8.28 -4.25
C ARG A 49 -35.30 7.30 -4.83
N THR A 50 -36.22 7.79 -5.64
CA THR A 50 -37.26 7.00 -6.33
C THR A 50 -36.68 6.05 -7.38
N GLY A 51 -35.56 6.42 -8.01
CA GLY A 51 -34.86 5.62 -9.02
C GLY A 51 -33.77 4.69 -8.46
N LEU A 52 -33.55 4.69 -7.15
CA LEU A 52 -32.52 3.84 -6.53
C LEU A 52 -32.69 2.35 -6.87
N PRO A 53 -33.87 1.70 -6.71
CA PRO A 53 -33.99 0.27 -7.00
C PRO A 53 -33.58 -0.09 -8.43
N ASP A 54 -34.05 0.69 -9.40
CA ASP A 54 -33.89 0.38 -10.82
C ASP A 54 -32.46 0.68 -11.30
N ARG A 55 -31.84 1.75 -10.81
CA ARG A 55 -30.48 2.15 -11.24
C ARG A 55 -29.37 1.39 -10.53
N THR A 56 -29.63 0.87 -9.33
CA THR A 56 -28.61 0.18 -8.50
C THR A 56 -28.79 -1.34 -8.45
N GLY A 57 -29.92 -1.86 -8.94
CA GLY A 57 -30.26 -3.28 -8.84
C GLY A 57 -30.63 -3.73 -7.41
N LEU A 58 -30.79 -2.77 -6.48
CA LEU A 58 -31.16 -3.05 -5.10
C LEU A 58 -32.66 -3.37 -4.98
N SER A 59 -32.99 -4.30 -4.07
CA SER A 59 -34.39 -4.50 -3.68
C SER A 59 -35.02 -3.22 -3.12
N LYS A 60 -36.34 -3.05 -3.25
CA LYS A 60 -37.06 -1.87 -2.72
C LYS A 60 -36.75 -1.59 -1.24
N THR A 61 -36.64 -2.65 -0.43
CA THR A 61 -36.32 -2.54 1.00
C THR A 61 -34.88 -2.09 1.24
N ALA A 62 -33.91 -2.58 0.46
CA ALA A 62 -32.52 -2.16 0.55
C ALA A 62 -32.35 -0.71 0.07
N ALA A 63 -32.97 -0.36 -1.05
CA ALA A 63 -32.96 0.99 -1.59
C ALA A 63 -33.56 2.03 -0.62
N ALA A 64 -34.62 1.67 0.11
CA ALA A 64 -35.20 2.54 1.13
C ALA A 64 -34.21 2.84 2.27
N LYS A 65 -33.45 1.84 2.74
CA LYS A 65 -32.42 2.03 3.77
C LYS A 65 -31.21 2.80 3.26
N VAL A 66 -30.85 2.62 1.98
CA VAL A 66 -29.80 3.43 1.34
C VAL A 66 -30.23 4.88 1.24
N ALA A 67 -31.48 5.15 0.89
CA ALA A 67 -32.04 6.51 0.89
C ALA A 67 -32.00 7.13 2.29
N GLU A 68 -32.51 6.41 3.30
CA GLU A 68 -32.49 6.84 4.70
C GLU A 68 -31.08 7.17 5.19
N MET A 69 -30.11 6.32 4.85
CA MET A 69 -28.70 6.49 5.16
C MET A 69 -28.09 7.74 4.51
N LEU A 70 -28.45 8.02 3.26
CA LEU A 70 -27.97 9.20 2.55
C LEU A 70 -28.60 10.50 3.09
N ASP A 71 -29.83 10.44 3.58
CA ASP A 71 -30.59 11.60 4.05
C ASP A 71 -30.30 11.94 5.53
N THR A 72 -30.14 10.92 6.37
CA THR A 72 -30.00 11.09 7.84
C THR A 72 -28.61 10.76 8.37
N GLY A 73 -27.80 10.05 7.58
CA GLY A 73 -26.49 9.56 8.00
C GLY A 73 -26.52 8.22 8.74
N SER A 74 -27.71 7.64 9.00
CA SER A 74 -27.90 6.29 9.57
C SER A 74 -29.21 5.65 9.07
N PHE A 75 -29.54 4.47 9.59
CA PHE A 75 -30.89 3.89 9.48
C PHE A 75 -31.27 3.20 10.78
N GLU A 76 -32.57 3.18 11.10
CA GLU A 76 -33.11 2.75 12.41
C GLU A 76 -32.54 1.42 12.93
N GLU A 77 -32.42 0.42 12.05
CA GLU A 77 -31.91 -0.89 12.42
C GLU A 77 -30.43 -0.86 12.84
N LEU A 78 -29.60 -0.06 12.18
CA LEU A 78 -28.18 0.10 12.54
C LEU A 78 -28.06 0.80 13.89
N ASP A 79 -28.83 1.87 14.11
CA ASP A 79 -28.83 2.61 15.38
C ASP A 79 -29.28 1.72 16.54
N ARG A 80 -30.32 0.91 16.32
CA ARG A 80 -30.80 -0.09 17.30
C ARG A 80 -29.71 -1.09 17.66
N LEU A 81 -29.00 -1.63 16.67
CA LEU A 81 -27.94 -2.61 16.88
C LEU A 81 -26.72 -1.99 17.56
N LEU A 82 -26.34 -0.76 17.19
CA LEU A 82 -25.27 -0.01 17.84
C LEU A 82 -25.61 0.31 19.30
N ALA A 83 -26.84 0.77 19.58
CA ALA A 83 -27.28 1.03 20.95
C ALA A 83 -27.31 -0.25 21.82
N ALA A 84 -27.56 -1.42 21.20
CA ALA A 84 -27.56 -2.71 21.88
C ALA A 84 -26.15 -3.34 22.03
N THR A 85 -25.10 -2.71 21.49
CA THR A 85 -23.74 -3.26 21.49
C THR A 85 -22.78 -2.28 22.20
N PRO A 86 -22.02 -2.73 23.22
CA PRO A 86 -21.02 -1.87 23.84
C PRO A 86 -20.03 -1.32 22.80
N PRO A 87 -19.63 -0.04 22.86
CA PRO A 87 -18.76 0.56 21.85
C PRO A 87 -17.46 -0.22 21.64
N GLY A 88 -16.85 -0.72 22.72
CA GLY A 88 -15.63 -1.52 22.61
C GLY A 88 -15.84 -2.87 21.90
N VAL A 89 -17.02 -3.49 22.01
CA VAL A 89 -17.36 -4.72 21.26
C VAL A 89 -17.50 -4.42 19.76
N VAL A 90 -18.03 -3.24 19.40
CA VAL A 90 -18.06 -2.77 18.01
C VAL A 90 -16.63 -2.56 17.49
N GLU A 91 -15.73 -2.01 18.31
CA GLU A 91 -14.31 -1.88 17.94
C GLU A 91 -13.64 -3.26 17.75
N LEU A 92 -13.96 -4.26 18.57
CA LEU A 92 -13.43 -5.62 18.41
C LEU A 92 -13.84 -6.26 17.07
N LEU A 93 -14.99 -5.90 16.48
CA LEU A 93 -15.39 -6.36 15.15
C LEU A 93 -14.47 -5.86 14.03
N LYS A 94 -13.70 -4.79 14.28
CA LYS A 94 -12.72 -4.26 13.32
C LYS A 94 -11.42 -5.08 13.31
N ILE A 95 -11.19 -5.92 14.33
CA ILE A 95 -9.99 -6.75 14.40
C ILE A 95 -10.05 -7.84 13.32
N LYS A 96 -9.14 -7.74 12.37
CA LYS A 96 -9.07 -8.65 11.22
C LYS A 96 -8.75 -10.08 11.68
N GLY A 97 -9.50 -11.05 11.16
CA GLY A 97 -9.30 -12.47 11.45
C GLY A 97 -10.21 -13.05 12.53
N ILE A 98 -11.06 -12.22 13.15
CA ILE A 98 -12.07 -12.64 14.11
C ILE A 98 -13.45 -12.27 13.59
N GLY A 99 -14.26 -13.29 13.29
CA GLY A 99 -15.64 -13.07 12.83
C GLY A 99 -16.59 -12.70 13.97
N PRO A 100 -17.76 -12.11 13.67
CA PRO A 100 -18.76 -11.71 14.66
C PRO A 100 -19.16 -12.83 15.62
N LYS A 101 -19.24 -14.09 15.16
CA LYS A 101 -19.52 -15.25 16.03
C LYS A 101 -18.50 -15.45 17.15
N LYS A 102 -17.21 -15.24 16.86
CA LYS A 102 -16.14 -15.36 17.85
C LYS A 102 -16.19 -14.18 18.82
N ILE A 103 -16.36 -12.96 18.31
CA ILE A 103 -16.56 -11.77 19.16
C ILE A 103 -17.76 -11.95 20.10
N ARG A 104 -18.85 -12.55 19.60
CA ARG A 104 -20.02 -12.90 20.42
C ARG A 104 -19.65 -13.81 21.59
N THR A 105 -18.87 -14.87 21.34
CA THR A 105 -18.41 -15.78 22.41
C THR A 105 -17.54 -15.05 23.42
N LEU A 106 -16.58 -14.23 22.99
CA LEU A 106 -15.74 -13.43 23.88
C LEU A 106 -16.58 -12.49 24.76
N TRP A 107 -17.56 -11.81 24.15
CA TRP A 107 -18.44 -10.90 24.86
C TRP A 107 -19.41 -11.62 25.81
N LYS A 108 -20.11 -12.67 25.35
CA LYS A 108 -21.17 -13.33 26.13
C LYS A 108 -20.64 -14.32 27.16
N ASP A 109 -19.52 -15.00 26.86
CA ASP A 109 -19.01 -16.07 27.72
C ASP A 109 -17.91 -15.58 28.66
N LEU A 110 -17.09 -14.60 28.26
CA LEU A 110 -16.03 -14.02 29.10
C LEU A 110 -16.31 -12.57 29.55
N GLY A 111 -17.39 -11.94 29.08
CA GLY A 111 -17.70 -10.56 29.46
C GLY A 111 -16.70 -9.53 28.90
N ILE A 112 -15.97 -9.88 27.85
CA ILE A 112 -14.96 -9.01 27.24
C ILE A 112 -15.67 -7.96 26.38
N GLU A 113 -15.49 -6.69 26.75
CA GLU A 113 -16.11 -5.55 26.09
C GLU A 113 -15.12 -4.62 25.41
N ASP A 114 -13.81 -4.82 25.59
CA ASP A 114 -12.77 -4.01 24.95
C ASP A 114 -11.48 -4.80 24.65
N ALA A 115 -10.57 -4.18 23.91
CA ALA A 115 -9.29 -4.75 23.49
C ALA A 115 -8.33 -5.04 24.65
N ALA A 116 -8.35 -4.23 25.72
CA ALA A 116 -7.46 -4.41 26.87
C ALA A 116 -7.89 -5.60 27.73
N GLN A 117 -9.20 -5.76 27.93
CA GLN A 117 -9.79 -6.94 28.56
C GLN A 117 -9.51 -8.20 27.73
N LEU A 118 -9.65 -8.12 26.39
CA LEU A 118 -9.32 -9.24 25.51
C LEU A 118 -7.85 -9.65 25.64
N ARG A 119 -6.95 -8.68 25.64
CA ARG A 119 -5.51 -8.91 25.84
C ARG A 119 -5.24 -9.60 27.17
N THR A 120 -5.76 -9.07 28.27
CA THR A 120 -5.56 -9.62 29.61
C THR A 120 -6.08 -11.06 29.70
N ALA A 121 -7.29 -11.32 29.17
CA ALA A 121 -7.87 -12.65 29.15
C ALA A 121 -7.08 -13.64 28.28
N ALA A 122 -6.52 -13.18 27.16
CA ALA A 122 -5.66 -13.98 26.30
C ALA A 122 -4.29 -14.27 26.95
N GLU A 123 -3.67 -13.29 27.60
CA GLU A 123 -2.40 -13.45 28.34
C GLU A 123 -2.56 -14.40 29.55
N ASN A 124 -3.75 -14.44 30.15
CA ASN A 124 -4.09 -15.34 31.25
C ASN A 124 -4.59 -16.73 30.80
N ASP A 125 -4.46 -17.07 29.50
CA ASP A 125 -4.94 -18.33 28.90
C ASP A 125 -6.45 -18.58 29.03
N GLU A 126 -7.25 -17.57 29.34
CA GLU A 126 -8.71 -17.72 29.52
C GLU A 126 -9.42 -17.88 28.19
N VAL A 127 -8.95 -17.18 27.15
CA VAL A 127 -9.50 -17.30 25.80
C VAL A 127 -9.27 -18.70 25.24
N SER A 128 -8.11 -19.30 25.51
CA SER A 128 -7.73 -20.64 25.02
C SER A 128 -8.69 -21.76 25.47
N LYS A 129 -9.41 -21.52 26.57
CA LYS A 129 -10.33 -22.45 27.23
C LYS A 129 -11.73 -22.42 26.61
N LEU A 130 -12.05 -21.40 25.80
CA LEU A 130 -13.35 -21.30 25.12
C LEU A 130 -13.46 -22.28 23.95
N LYS A 131 -14.68 -22.79 23.73
CA LYS A 131 -14.99 -23.66 22.59
C LYS A 131 -14.74 -22.92 21.27
N GLY A 132 -13.81 -23.43 20.46
CA GLY A 132 -13.45 -22.82 19.17
C GLY A 132 -12.28 -21.83 19.23
N PHE A 133 -11.67 -21.63 20.41
CA PHE A 133 -10.54 -20.75 20.64
C PHE A 133 -9.35 -21.54 21.19
N GLY A 134 -8.82 -22.54 20.50
CA GLY A 134 -7.59 -23.20 20.97
C GLY A 134 -6.40 -22.23 21.06
N GLN A 135 -5.28 -22.68 21.65
CA GLN A 135 -4.05 -21.90 21.84
C GLN A 135 -3.57 -21.13 20.59
N LYS A 136 -3.64 -21.74 19.40
CA LYS A 136 -3.30 -21.06 18.13
C LYS A 136 -4.24 -19.88 17.81
N THR A 137 -5.51 -19.98 18.16
CA THR A 137 -6.47 -18.87 17.97
C THR A 137 -6.16 -17.77 18.96
N GLN A 138 -5.87 -18.09 20.22
CA GLN A 138 -5.48 -17.09 21.24
C GLN A 138 -4.23 -16.31 20.83
N GLN A 139 -3.17 -17.00 20.39
CA GLN A 139 -1.97 -16.32 19.91
C GLN A 139 -2.30 -15.38 18.73
N ALA A 140 -3.08 -15.85 17.76
CA ALA A 140 -3.51 -15.01 16.64
C ALA A 140 -4.37 -13.79 17.07
N LEU A 141 -5.03 -13.84 18.23
CA LEU A 141 -5.73 -12.68 18.80
C LEU A 141 -4.75 -11.66 19.37
N LEU A 142 -3.76 -12.13 20.14
CA LEU A 142 -2.71 -11.28 20.68
C LEU A 142 -1.93 -10.59 19.56
N ASP A 143 -1.51 -11.35 18.54
CA ASP A 143 -0.80 -10.80 17.37
C ASP A 143 -1.64 -9.72 16.65
N ALA A 144 -2.95 -9.95 16.50
CA ALA A 144 -3.86 -8.99 15.86
C ALA A 144 -4.10 -7.73 16.71
N LEU A 145 -4.13 -7.87 18.04
CA LEU A 145 -4.22 -6.74 18.97
C LEU A 145 -2.93 -5.91 18.96
N ASP A 146 -1.77 -6.56 19.04
CA ASP A 146 -0.46 -5.92 18.93
C ASP A 146 -0.34 -5.14 17.63
N PHE A 147 -0.73 -5.76 16.51
CA PHE A 147 -0.71 -5.10 15.22
C PHE A 147 -1.67 -3.90 15.15
N THR A 148 -2.86 -4.01 15.74
CA THR A 148 -3.83 -2.90 15.81
C THR A 148 -3.28 -1.73 16.64
N ASP A 149 -2.66 -2.03 17.79
CA ASP A 149 -2.01 -1.03 18.64
C ASP A 149 -0.84 -0.35 17.91
N GLN A 150 -0.01 -1.13 17.21
CA GLN A 150 1.09 -0.63 16.37
C GLN A 150 0.61 0.23 15.19
N SER A 151 -0.60 -0.01 14.69
CA SER A 151 -1.19 0.74 13.58
C SER A 151 -1.96 1.99 14.04
N ARG A 152 -2.22 2.13 15.34
CA ARG A 152 -3.02 3.22 15.90
C ARG A 152 -2.30 4.56 15.73
N GLY A 153 -3.03 5.56 15.24
CA GLY A 153 -2.48 6.90 14.98
C GLY A 153 -1.55 6.95 13.76
N LYS A 154 -1.61 5.94 12.89
CA LYS A 154 -0.91 5.93 11.60
C LYS A 154 -1.91 5.95 10.45
N VAL A 155 -1.49 6.52 9.34
CA VAL A 155 -2.25 6.51 8.08
C VAL A 155 -1.35 6.02 6.94
N LEU A 156 -1.94 5.57 5.83
CA LEU A 156 -1.11 5.29 4.65
C LEU A 156 -0.63 6.59 4.04
N TYR A 157 0.42 6.49 3.23
CA TYR A 157 1.01 7.63 2.54
C TYR A 157 -0.01 8.58 1.87
N PRO A 158 -1.02 8.11 1.09
CA PRO A 158 -1.95 9.00 0.40
C PRO A 158 -2.73 9.91 1.36
N GLN A 159 -3.21 9.39 2.49
CA GLN A 159 -3.96 10.19 3.45
C GLN A 159 -3.06 11.16 4.22
N GLY A 160 -1.81 10.75 4.51
CA GLY A 160 -0.83 11.64 5.11
C GLY A 160 -0.43 12.78 4.17
N GLU A 161 -0.26 12.50 2.88
CA GLU A 161 0.01 13.49 1.84
C GLU A 161 -1.14 14.46 1.65
N GLU A 162 -2.39 13.97 1.58
CA GLU A 162 -3.59 14.81 1.47
C GLU A 162 -3.70 15.79 2.65
N LEU A 163 -3.60 15.28 3.88
CA LEU A 163 -3.62 16.12 5.09
C LEU A 163 -2.46 17.13 5.09
N ALA A 164 -1.25 16.71 4.71
CA ALA A 164 -0.09 17.60 4.67
C ALA A 164 -0.28 18.75 3.69
N HIS A 165 -0.81 18.47 2.49
CA HIS A 165 -1.05 19.48 1.47
C HIS A 165 -2.22 20.40 1.82
N GLU A 166 -3.27 19.89 2.47
CA GLU A 166 -4.35 20.73 2.99
C GLU A 166 -3.80 21.72 4.03
N LEU A 167 -3.04 21.24 5.02
CA LEU A 167 -2.44 22.10 6.04
C LEU A 167 -1.45 23.09 5.45
N LEU A 168 -0.65 22.66 4.46
CA LEU A 168 0.28 23.53 3.75
C LEU A 168 -0.47 24.72 3.12
N ALA A 169 -1.50 24.45 2.33
CA ALA A 169 -2.27 25.50 1.65
C ALA A 169 -2.91 26.48 2.64
N ARG A 170 -3.42 25.99 3.78
CA ARG A 170 -3.98 26.84 4.85
C ARG A 170 -2.92 27.73 5.49
N LEU A 171 -1.74 27.19 5.76
CA LEU A 171 -0.65 27.91 6.40
C LEU A 171 0.02 28.91 5.46
N GLU A 172 0.11 28.61 4.17
CA GLU A 172 0.57 29.54 3.13
C GLU A 172 -0.37 30.75 3.02
N ALA A 173 -1.67 30.55 3.20
CA ALA A 173 -2.66 31.63 3.22
C ALA A 173 -2.70 32.41 4.55
N ALA A 174 -1.99 31.96 5.59
CA ALA A 174 -2.04 32.61 6.90
C ALA A 174 -1.29 33.96 6.90
N PRO A 175 -1.81 35.01 7.59
CA PRO A 175 -1.16 36.31 7.61
C PRO A 175 0.27 36.28 8.15
N GLY A 176 1.20 36.87 7.40
CA GLY A 176 2.62 36.97 7.78
C GLY A 176 3.45 35.73 7.46
N THR A 177 2.86 34.68 6.88
CA THR A 177 3.62 33.55 6.31
C THR A 177 4.40 34.02 5.09
N GLU A 178 5.70 33.70 5.06
CA GLU A 178 6.59 33.99 3.94
C GLU A 178 6.84 32.73 3.10
N ARG A 179 7.04 31.59 3.76
CA ARG A 179 7.28 30.28 3.12
C ARG A 179 6.72 29.18 4.01
N ALA A 180 6.20 28.12 3.41
CA ALA A 180 5.85 26.91 4.12
C ALA A 180 6.29 25.69 3.30
N ALA A 181 6.56 24.58 3.97
CA ALA A 181 6.85 23.32 3.32
C ALA A 181 6.45 22.14 4.20
N VAL A 182 5.98 21.07 3.54
CA VAL A 182 5.86 19.75 4.16
C VAL A 182 7.26 19.22 4.45
N SER A 183 7.44 18.63 5.62
CA SER A 183 8.68 18.02 6.10
C SER A 183 8.41 16.62 6.66
N GLY A 184 9.37 16.02 7.37
CA GLY A 184 9.12 14.77 8.06
C GLY A 184 8.90 13.58 7.14
N GLU A 185 8.11 12.64 7.63
CA GLU A 185 7.82 11.35 7.00
C GLU A 185 7.14 11.49 5.64
N VAL A 186 6.23 12.46 5.50
CA VAL A 186 5.53 12.72 4.24
C VAL A 186 6.52 13.18 3.17
N ARG A 187 7.46 14.06 3.53
CA ARG A 187 8.48 14.56 2.61
C ARG A 187 9.51 13.48 2.25
N ARG A 188 9.84 12.59 3.19
CA ARG A 188 10.70 11.42 2.95
C ARG A 188 9.97 10.24 2.29
N ARG A 189 8.68 10.38 1.99
CA ARG A 189 7.85 9.38 1.30
C ARG A 189 7.79 8.03 2.04
N LEU A 190 7.56 8.02 3.36
CA LEU A 190 7.36 6.76 4.07
C LEU A 190 6.03 6.10 3.67
N GLU A 191 6.01 4.77 3.60
CA GLU A 191 4.85 3.96 3.22
C GLU A 191 3.64 4.16 4.17
N THR A 192 3.93 4.45 5.44
CA THR A 192 2.96 4.82 6.48
C THR A 192 3.43 6.07 7.19
N ILE A 193 2.49 6.94 7.54
CA ILE A 193 2.74 8.23 8.19
C ILE A 193 2.18 8.18 9.62
N GLU A 194 3.05 8.39 10.59
CA GLU A 194 2.75 8.54 12.01
C GLU A 194 2.63 10.02 12.38
N THR A 195 3.44 10.86 11.74
CA THR A 195 3.44 12.31 11.97
C THR A 195 3.45 13.10 10.67
N VAL A 196 2.41 13.91 10.46
CA VAL A 196 2.40 14.96 9.42
C VAL A 196 3.13 16.19 9.96
N GLN A 197 4.24 16.55 9.33
CA GLN A 197 5.10 17.63 9.81
C GLN A 197 5.23 18.76 8.78
N LEU A 198 5.16 20.01 9.23
CA LEU A 198 5.37 21.19 8.40
C LEU A 198 6.34 22.17 9.06
N VAL A 199 7.08 22.91 8.23
CA VAL A 199 7.90 24.05 8.65
C VAL A 199 7.36 25.30 7.96
N VAL A 200 7.16 26.36 8.73
CA VAL A 200 6.58 27.62 8.26
C VAL A 200 7.47 28.79 8.68
N ALA A 201 8.04 29.49 7.70
CA ALA A 201 8.66 30.79 7.92
C ALA A 201 7.57 31.84 8.04
N THR A 202 7.49 32.51 9.19
CA THR A 202 6.48 33.53 9.43
C THR A 202 6.97 34.64 10.34
N SER A 203 6.58 35.87 10.00
CA SER A 203 6.75 37.05 10.84
C SER A 203 5.65 37.17 11.91
N ASN A 204 4.58 36.38 11.80
CA ASN A 204 3.45 36.38 12.73
C ASN A 204 3.07 34.95 13.18
N PRO A 205 3.86 34.34 14.09
CA PRO A 205 3.58 33.00 14.59
C PRO A 205 2.20 32.85 15.25
N ALA A 206 1.68 33.91 15.88
CA ALA A 206 0.38 33.88 16.53
C ALA A 206 -0.76 33.66 15.52
N ALA A 207 -0.72 34.34 14.37
CA ALA A 207 -1.71 34.18 13.31
C ALA A 207 -1.68 32.77 12.72
N ALA A 208 -0.49 32.23 12.41
CA ALA A 208 -0.35 30.87 11.91
C ALA A 208 -0.89 29.81 12.89
N ARG A 209 -0.65 29.99 14.20
CA ARG A 209 -1.24 29.11 15.24
C ARG A 209 -2.75 29.24 15.31
N GLN A 210 -3.28 30.45 15.18
CA GLN A 210 -4.72 30.68 15.20
C GLN A 210 -5.39 29.97 14.01
N THR A 211 -4.81 30.06 12.82
CA THR A 211 -5.27 29.30 11.64
C THR A 211 -5.39 27.81 11.93
N LEU A 212 -4.41 27.20 12.63
CA LEU A 212 -4.46 25.78 12.99
C LEU A 212 -5.52 25.45 14.05
N ASN A 213 -5.70 26.34 15.03
CA ASN A 213 -6.69 26.14 16.09
C ASN A 213 -8.13 26.27 15.58
N ASP A 214 -8.35 27.05 14.54
CA ASP A 214 -9.66 27.29 13.92
C ASP A 214 -10.03 26.23 12.87
N LEU A 215 -9.11 25.30 12.56
CA LEU A 215 -9.38 24.21 11.63
C LEU A 215 -10.18 23.09 12.30
N ASP A 216 -11.36 22.83 11.76
CA ASP A 216 -12.14 21.64 12.10
C ASP A 216 -11.33 20.38 11.78
N GLY A 217 -11.41 19.38 12.66
CA GLY A 217 -10.72 18.10 12.48
C GLY A 217 -9.27 18.05 13.00
N LEU A 218 -8.77 19.12 13.61
CA LEU A 218 -7.54 19.10 14.41
C LEU A 218 -7.84 19.23 15.90
N THR A 219 -7.08 18.50 16.72
CA THR A 219 -7.10 18.62 18.18
C THR A 219 -5.72 19.06 18.66
N LEU A 220 -5.64 20.24 19.27
CA LEU A 220 -4.41 20.77 19.87
C LEU A 220 -4.00 19.96 21.11
N ASP A 221 -2.72 19.61 21.22
CA ASP A 221 -2.11 19.18 22.48
C ASP A 221 -1.44 20.38 23.17
N PRO A 222 -2.04 20.96 24.22
CA PRO A 222 -1.49 22.13 24.89
C PRO A 222 -0.22 21.85 25.69
N ARG A 223 0.05 20.59 26.07
CA ARG A 223 1.25 20.22 26.84
C ARG A 223 2.49 20.12 25.95
N ARG A 224 2.30 19.75 24.69
CA ARG A 224 3.37 19.60 23.69
C ARG A 224 3.50 20.81 22.76
N SER A 225 2.54 21.73 22.78
CA SER A 225 2.56 22.96 21.98
C SER A 225 3.19 24.15 22.70
N GLY A 226 3.72 25.09 21.92
CA GLY A 226 4.29 26.35 22.38
C GLY A 226 4.19 27.46 21.34
N PRO A 227 4.81 28.64 21.57
CA PRO A 227 4.70 29.80 20.67
C PRO A 227 5.23 29.55 19.25
N PHE A 228 6.23 28.69 19.11
CA PHE A 228 6.92 28.40 17.85
C PHE A 228 6.73 26.96 17.34
N ALA A 229 5.89 26.18 18.02
CA ALA A 229 5.59 24.81 17.63
C ALA A 229 4.15 24.47 18.00
N TRP A 230 3.34 24.15 17.01
CA TRP A 230 2.01 23.61 17.20
C TRP A 230 2.07 22.09 17.11
N ARG A 231 1.50 21.39 18.08
CA ARG A 231 1.43 19.92 18.12
C ARG A 231 0.04 19.48 18.49
N GLY A 232 -0.45 18.46 17.80
CA GLY A 232 -1.78 17.93 18.00
C GLY A 232 -1.99 16.65 17.22
N THR A 233 -3.26 16.31 17.01
CA THR A 233 -3.66 15.12 16.26
C THR A 233 -4.81 15.46 15.31
N ALA A 234 -4.86 14.83 14.14
CA ALA A 234 -6.06 14.87 13.32
C ALA A 234 -7.14 14.00 13.96
N THR A 235 -8.31 14.57 14.23
CA THR A 235 -9.37 13.94 15.04
C THR A 235 -9.90 12.65 14.44
N ALA A 236 -10.01 12.58 13.11
CA ALA A 236 -10.58 11.42 12.41
C ALA A 236 -9.64 10.20 12.36
N SER A 237 -8.34 10.42 12.20
CA SER A 237 -7.35 9.35 12.01
C SER A 237 -6.45 9.10 13.23
N GLY A 238 -6.35 10.07 14.14
CA GLY A 238 -5.43 10.06 15.27
C GLY A 238 -3.97 10.30 14.88
N VAL A 239 -3.67 10.59 13.60
CA VAL A 239 -2.30 10.88 13.15
C VAL A 239 -1.77 12.13 13.82
N GLN A 240 -0.51 12.12 14.24
CA GLN A 240 0.11 13.29 14.86
C GLN A 240 0.34 14.38 13.83
N VAL A 241 0.14 15.62 14.23
CA VAL A 241 0.41 16.81 13.42
C VAL A 241 1.37 17.71 14.18
N GLU A 242 2.48 18.08 13.55
CA GLU A 242 3.47 19.01 14.10
C GLU A 242 3.79 20.12 13.10
N VAL A 243 3.59 21.37 13.49
CA VAL A 243 3.92 22.54 12.68
C VAL A 243 4.95 23.39 13.43
N ARG A 244 6.12 23.57 12.84
CA ARG A 244 7.19 24.42 13.38
C ARG A 244 7.17 25.79 12.72
N LEU A 245 7.15 26.83 13.54
CA LEU A 245 7.13 28.22 13.12
C LEU A 245 8.51 28.82 13.38
N VAL A 246 9.14 29.33 12.32
CA VAL A 246 10.55 29.71 12.32
C VAL A 246 10.74 31.05 11.64
N SER A 247 11.91 31.66 11.84
CA SER A 247 12.30 32.84 11.08
C SER A 247 12.58 32.45 9.62
N SER A 248 12.50 33.43 8.70
CA SER A 248 12.86 33.23 7.28
C SER A 248 14.28 32.70 7.10
N ALA A 249 15.23 33.17 7.94
CA ALA A 249 16.62 32.75 7.91
C ALA A 249 16.84 31.30 8.37
N ASP A 250 16.00 30.79 9.27
CA ASP A 250 16.13 29.43 9.81
C ASP A 250 15.34 28.37 9.02
N PHE A 251 14.50 28.80 8.06
CA PHE A 251 13.57 27.94 7.34
C PHE A 251 14.22 26.71 6.72
N THR A 252 15.24 26.93 5.89
CA THR A 252 15.91 25.87 5.15
C THR A 252 16.61 24.89 6.10
N ASN A 253 17.25 25.40 7.14
CA ASN A 253 17.93 24.58 8.14
C ASN A 253 16.92 23.69 8.89
N GLN A 254 15.82 24.28 9.34
CA GLN A 254 14.78 23.55 10.07
C GLN A 254 14.07 22.53 9.18
N LEU A 255 13.79 22.90 7.93
CA LEU A 255 13.22 22.00 6.93
C LEU A 255 14.11 20.77 6.72
N LEU A 256 15.42 20.92 6.62
CA LEU A 256 16.32 19.77 6.46
C LEU A 256 16.44 18.94 7.74
N LEU A 257 16.54 19.59 8.92
CA LEU A 257 16.58 18.91 10.22
C LEU A 257 15.35 18.04 10.47
N THR A 258 14.16 18.46 9.99
CA THR A 258 12.94 17.66 10.12
C THR A 258 12.71 16.72 8.95
N SER A 259 13.45 16.82 7.85
CA SER A 259 13.28 16.00 6.65
C SER A 259 14.37 14.96 6.43
N ALA A 260 15.06 14.54 7.49
CA ALA A 260 16.14 13.54 7.44
C ALA A 260 16.17 12.74 8.74
N THR A 261 16.65 11.50 8.69
CA THR A 261 16.89 10.70 9.90
C THR A 261 18.13 11.19 10.65
N ASP A 262 18.26 10.78 11.91
CA ASP A 262 19.47 11.02 12.70
C ASP A 262 20.72 10.40 12.07
N ALA A 263 20.57 9.23 11.43
CA ALA A 263 21.65 8.56 10.72
C ALA A 263 22.15 9.38 9.52
N HIS A 264 21.25 9.95 8.71
CA HIS A 264 21.63 10.87 7.64
C HIS A 264 22.28 12.16 8.16
N LEU A 265 21.69 12.76 9.19
CA LEU A 265 22.15 14.05 9.73
C LEU A 265 23.47 13.96 10.49
N SER A 266 23.73 12.82 11.14
CA SER A 266 24.90 12.61 12.00
C SER A 266 25.97 11.74 11.35
N GLY A 267 25.70 11.18 10.17
CA GLY A 267 26.65 10.39 9.40
C GLY A 267 27.91 11.19 9.03
N ALA A 268 29.02 10.47 8.91
CA ALA A 268 30.31 11.05 8.57
C ALA A 268 30.33 11.59 7.14
N LEU A 269 30.84 12.81 6.97
CA LEU A 269 30.97 13.46 5.66
C LEU A 269 32.20 13.02 4.88
N THR A 270 33.16 12.37 5.54
CA THR A 270 34.44 11.92 4.98
C THR A 270 34.85 10.60 5.66
N ASP A 271 35.68 9.79 4.99
CA ASP A 271 36.30 8.61 5.65
C ASP A 271 37.46 9.01 6.56
N GLU A 272 38.04 10.20 6.34
CA GLU A 272 39.10 10.76 7.16
C GLU A 272 38.54 11.51 8.38
N LEU A 273 39.34 11.60 9.45
CA LEU A 273 39.01 12.41 10.62
C LEU A 273 38.98 13.89 10.22
N PRO A 274 37.88 14.62 10.51
CA PRO A 274 37.80 16.05 10.23
C PRO A 274 38.91 16.81 10.95
N ALA A 275 39.48 17.81 10.28
CA ALA A 275 40.45 18.70 10.92
C ALA A 275 39.84 19.36 12.16
N ALA A 276 40.66 19.62 13.19
CA ALA A 276 40.20 20.20 14.44
C ALA A 276 39.37 21.47 14.21
N GLY A 277 38.12 21.46 14.69
CA GLY A 277 37.18 22.57 14.55
C GLY A 277 36.30 22.53 13.30
N GLN A 278 36.50 21.63 12.34
CA GLN A 278 35.58 21.47 11.19
C GLN A 278 34.33 20.64 11.55
N PRO A 279 33.16 20.94 10.97
CA PRO A 279 31.97 20.13 11.16
C PRO A 279 32.13 18.73 10.57
N ALA A 280 31.83 17.70 11.37
CA ALA A 280 31.94 16.29 11.00
C ALA A 280 30.66 15.71 10.37
N SER A 281 29.54 16.45 10.42
CA SER A 281 28.23 16.00 9.95
C SER A 281 27.35 17.16 9.49
N LEU A 282 26.31 16.84 8.71
CA LEU A 282 25.32 17.83 8.25
C LEU A 282 24.65 18.55 9.43
N ARG A 283 24.35 17.84 10.52
CA ARG A 283 23.81 18.42 11.75
C ARG A 283 24.73 19.47 12.37
N GLN A 284 26.05 19.26 12.32
CA GLN A 284 27.00 20.23 12.86
C GLN A 284 27.09 21.49 11.99
N TRP A 285 27.02 21.35 10.66
CA TRP A 285 26.91 22.48 9.74
C TRP A 285 25.65 23.31 10.01
N LEU A 286 24.49 22.66 10.11
CA LEU A 286 23.19 23.29 10.35
C LEU A 286 23.10 24.05 11.69
N LYS A 287 23.97 23.74 12.66
CA LYS A 287 24.08 24.46 13.94
C LYS A 287 24.96 25.71 13.86
N ARG A 288 25.79 25.84 12.82
CA ARG A 288 26.82 26.89 12.71
C ARG A 288 26.47 27.96 11.69
N GLU A 289 25.85 27.58 10.59
CA GLU A 289 25.56 28.46 9.44
C GLU A 289 24.09 28.28 9.02
N GLN A 290 23.46 29.36 8.55
CA GLN A 290 22.18 29.32 7.85
C GLN A 290 22.38 29.18 6.34
N PHE A 291 21.52 28.41 5.67
CA PHE A 291 21.61 28.16 4.24
C PHE A 291 20.38 28.71 3.50
N ALA A 292 20.59 29.26 2.30
CA ALA A 292 19.48 29.74 1.47
C ALA A 292 18.68 28.57 0.88
N THR A 293 19.38 27.55 0.36
CA THR A 293 18.80 26.32 -0.16
C THR A 293 19.42 25.08 0.49
N GLU A 294 18.73 23.95 0.40
CA GLU A 294 19.30 22.69 0.90
C GLU A 294 20.52 22.26 0.10
N ALA A 295 20.55 22.54 -1.22
CA ALA A 295 21.69 22.27 -2.08
C ALA A 295 22.96 23.00 -1.62
N ASP A 296 22.84 24.23 -1.12
CA ASP A 296 23.97 25.00 -0.59
C ASP A 296 24.63 24.28 0.59
N LEU A 297 23.86 23.62 1.46
CA LEU A 297 24.42 22.81 2.56
C LEU A 297 25.22 21.63 2.03
N TYR A 298 24.66 20.85 1.11
CA TYR A 298 25.36 19.67 0.57
C TYR A 298 26.64 20.11 -0.16
N GLN A 299 26.58 21.17 -0.96
CA GLN A 299 27.76 21.76 -1.60
C GLN A 299 28.79 22.23 -0.56
N ARG A 300 28.36 22.93 0.50
CA ARG A 300 29.23 23.38 1.59
C ARG A 300 29.91 22.21 2.31
N ALA A 301 29.21 21.10 2.45
CA ALA A 301 29.69 19.86 3.05
C ALA A 301 30.51 18.98 2.10
N GLY A 302 30.67 19.36 0.83
CA GLY A 302 31.40 18.58 -0.17
C GLY A 302 30.67 17.32 -0.64
N LEU A 303 29.34 17.33 -0.60
CA LEU A 303 28.48 16.21 -0.99
C LEU A 303 27.65 16.56 -2.23
N GLN A 304 27.34 15.55 -3.04
CA GLN A 304 26.22 15.63 -3.98
C GLN A 304 24.90 15.86 -3.23
N TYR A 305 23.97 16.60 -3.84
CA TYR A 305 22.64 16.83 -3.27
C TYR A 305 21.88 15.51 -3.10
N VAL A 306 21.33 15.28 -1.90
CA VAL A 306 20.53 14.09 -1.57
C VAL A 306 19.06 14.48 -1.52
N GLU A 307 18.25 13.88 -2.39
CA GLU A 307 16.79 14.05 -2.39
C GLU A 307 16.17 13.64 -1.04
N PRO A 308 15.11 14.33 -0.55
CA PRO A 308 14.52 14.07 0.76
C PRO A 308 14.17 12.61 1.04
N GLU A 309 13.66 11.88 0.05
CA GLU A 309 13.27 10.49 0.19
C GLU A 309 14.43 9.52 0.44
N LEU A 310 15.66 9.89 0.06
CA LEU A 310 16.87 9.09 0.28
C LEU A 310 17.52 9.31 1.65
N ARG A 311 17.07 10.30 2.44
CA ARG A 311 17.75 10.78 3.67
C ARG A 311 17.53 9.88 4.89
N GLU A 312 17.87 8.62 4.73
CA GLU A 312 17.64 7.55 5.71
C GLU A 312 18.93 7.11 6.42
N GLY A 313 20.11 7.40 5.86
CA GLY A 313 21.42 7.06 6.42
C GLY A 313 21.82 5.61 6.20
N LEU A 314 21.32 4.97 5.13
CA LEU A 314 21.50 3.55 4.87
C LEU A 314 22.64 3.28 3.89
N TRP A 315 22.70 4.02 2.79
CA TRP A 315 23.64 3.78 1.68
C TRP A 315 23.97 5.07 0.90
N GLU A 316 23.19 6.13 1.08
CA GLU A 316 23.23 7.32 0.24
C GLU A 316 24.44 8.22 0.53
N LEU A 317 24.88 8.33 1.79
CA LEU A 317 26.00 9.20 2.16
C LEU A 317 27.33 8.75 1.54
N PRO A 318 27.72 7.45 1.56
CA PRO A 318 28.89 6.97 0.82
C PRO A 318 28.87 7.33 -0.67
N LEU A 319 27.72 7.21 -1.34
CA LEU A 319 27.58 7.56 -2.76
C LEU A 319 27.63 9.08 -2.99
N ALA A 320 27.00 9.86 -2.10
CA ALA A 320 27.01 11.33 -2.18
C ALA A 320 28.42 11.91 -2.08
N ARG A 321 29.29 11.31 -1.25
CA ARG A 321 30.71 11.69 -1.11
C ARG A 321 31.52 11.47 -2.38
N GLN A 322 31.12 10.46 -3.16
CA GLN A 322 31.77 10.09 -4.41
C GLN A 322 31.10 10.71 -5.65
N ASN A 323 30.05 11.52 -5.45
CA ASN A 323 29.21 12.07 -6.51
C ASN A 323 28.60 10.97 -7.42
N GLN A 324 28.15 9.88 -6.80
CA GLN A 324 27.63 8.67 -7.45
C GLN A 324 26.15 8.39 -7.12
N LEU A 325 25.41 9.34 -6.53
CA LEU A 325 23.97 9.16 -6.36
C LEU A 325 23.29 9.03 -7.73
N PRO A 326 22.36 8.09 -7.87
CA PRO A 326 21.70 7.85 -9.13
C PRO A 326 20.75 8.99 -9.51
N GLN A 327 20.49 9.14 -10.81
CA GLN A 327 19.32 9.86 -11.27
C GLN A 327 18.08 8.98 -11.04
N LEU A 328 17.20 9.45 -10.15
CA LEU A 328 16.02 8.71 -9.74
C LEU A 328 14.96 8.66 -10.84
N LEU A 329 14.18 7.58 -10.83
CA LEU A 329 13.05 7.35 -11.72
C LEU A 329 11.98 8.44 -11.57
N GLU A 330 11.42 8.95 -12.66
CA GLU A 330 10.28 9.88 -12.65
C GLU A 330 8.97 9.19 -13.09
N PRO A 331 7.79 9.66 -12.66
CA PRO A 331 6.51 9.09 -13.12
C PRO A 331 6.35 9.06 -14.65
N GLY A 332 6.86 10.08 -15.34
CA GLY A 332 6.82 10.17 -16.80
C GLY A 332 7.79 9.23 -17.53
N ASP A 333 8.67 8.51 -16.81
CA ASP A 333 9.53 7.50 -17.43
C ASP A 333 8.78 6.18 -17.70
N LEU A 334 7.63 5.96 -17.07
CA LEU A 334 6.86 4.73 -17.21
C LEU A 334 6.09 4.73 -18.54
N ARG A 335 6.27 3.65 -19.31
CA ARG A 335 5.69 3.45 -20.64
C ARG A 335 4.64 2.34 -20.67
N GLY A 336 4.54 1.52 -19.62
CA GLY A 336 3.42 0.58 -19.48
C GLY A 336 3.22 0.04 -18.07
N SER A 337 2.13 -0.69 -17.87
CA SER A 337 1.76 -1.37 -16.62
C SER A 337 1.52 -2.85 -16.91
N LEU A 338 2.05 -3.78 -16.11
CA LEU A 338 2.00 -5.23 -16.42
C LEU A 338 1.04 -6.05 -15.55
N HIS A 339 0.80 -5.65 -14.30
CA HIS A 339 -0.05 -6.42 -13.37
C HIS A 339 -1.38 -5.69 -13.13
N ASN A 340 -2.41 -6.07 -13.88
CA ASN A 340 -3.74 -5.46 -13.85
C ASN A 340 -4.80 -6.51 -14.13
N HIS A 341 -6.00 -6.33 -13.57
CA HIS A 341 -7.09 -7.30 -13.60
C HIS A 341 -8.29 -6.74 -14.36
N SER A 342 -9.11 -7.64 -14.90
CA SER A 342 -10.30 -7.31 -15.69
C SER A 342 -11.51 -8.11 -15.21
N THR A 343 -12.66 -7.93 -15.84
CA THR A 343 -13.86 -8.75 -15.58
C THR A 343 -13.67 -10.25 -15.88
N TYR A 344 -12.53 -10.68 -16.42
CA TYR A 344 -12.19 -12.10 -16.50
C TYR A 344 -11.89 -12.71 -15.13
N SER A 345 -11.40 -11.95 -14.15
CA SER A 345 -11.31 -12.41 -12.76
C SER A 345 -12.21 -11.55 -11.87
N ASP A 346 -11.64 -10.71 -11.01
CA ASP A 346 -12.33 -9.86 -10.03
C ASP A 346 -12.15 -8.35 -10.31
N GLY A 347 -11.65 -8.00 -11.50
CA GLY A 347 -11.66 -6.63 -12.00
C GLY A 347 -13.08 -6.12 -12.27
N SER A 348 -13.29 -4.84 -12.02
CA SER A 348 -14.57 -4.14 -12.19
C SER A 348 -14.82 -3.59 -13.59
N HIS A 349 -13.80 -3.59 -14.45
CA HIS A 349 -13.86 -3.08 -15.81
C HIS A 349 -13.45 -4.16 -16.80
N THR A 350 -14.06 -4.12 -17.98
CA THR A 350 -13.73 -5.04 -19.08
C THR A 350 -12.29 -4.86 -19.52
N LEU A 351 -11.75 -5.90 -20.17
CA LEU A 351 -10.40 -5.86 -20.72
C LEU A 351 -10.21 -4.67 -21.69
N ARG A 352 -11.19 -4.43 -22.56
CA ARG A 352 -11.21 -3.26 -23.45
C ARG A 352 -11.17 -1.95 -22.67
N GLU A 353 -12.03 -1.75 -21.67
CA GLU A 353 -12.06 -0.51 -20.88
C GLU A 353 -10.73 -0.25 -20.18
N MET A 354 -10.14 -1.29 -19.58
CA MET A 354 -8.82 -1.22 -18.94
C MET A 354 -7.72 -0.83 -19.95
N ALA A 355 -7.75 -1.40 -21.16
CA ALA A 355 -6.79 -1.12 -22.23
C ALA A 355 -6.94 0.29 -22.80
N THR A 356 -8.16 0.70 -23.15
CA THR A 356 -8.41 2.02 -23.75
C THR A 356 -8.10 3.14 -22.75
N PHE A 357 -8.45 2.97 -21.48
CA PHE A 357 -8.15 3.97 -20.46
C PHE A 357 -6.64 4.18 -20.29
N LEU A 358 -5.86 3.09 -20.23
CA LEU A 358 -4.41 3.20 -20.05
C LEU A 358 -3.72 3.79 -21.31
N ARG A 359 -4.14 3.36 -22.51
CA ARG A 359 -3.69 3.93 -23.78
C ARG A 359 -3.95 5.43 -23.86
N ASP A 360 -5.17 5.86 -23.52
CA ASP A 360 -5.56 7.27 -23.58
C ASP A 360 -4.83 8.11 -22.51
N GLY A 361 -4.32 7.45 -21.46
CA GLY A 361 -3.38 7.99 -20.48
C GLY A 361 -1.94 8.16 -20.98
N GLY A 362 -1.64 7.81 -22.25
CA GLY A 362 -0.34 8.01 -22.88
C GLY A 362 0.66 6.85 -22.71
N TYR A 363 0.24 5.73 -22.14
CA TYR A 363 1.07 4.53 -22.06
C TYR A 363 1.08 3.77 -23.40
N GLU A 364 2.14 2.99 -23.63
CA GLU A 364 2.38 2.22 -24.85
C GLU A 364 1.91 0.77 -24.75
N TYR A 365 1.84 0.24 -23.53
CA TYR A 365 1.41 -1.13 -23.33
C TYR A 365 0.74 -1.41 -21.98
N LEU A 366 -0.05 -2.47 -21.97
CA LEU A 366 -0.74 -3.04 -20.83
C LEU A 366 -0.42 -4.53 -20.72
N GLY A 367 -0.17 -5.04 -19.52
CA GLY A 367 -0.26 -6.46 -19.19
C GLY A 367 -1.55 -6.72 -18.42
N ILE A 368 -2.28 -7.74 -18.88
CA ILE A 368 -3.45 -8.27 -18.18
C ILE A 368 -2.99 -9.52 -17.43
N CYS A 369 -3.17 -9.54 -16.11
CA CYS A 369 -2.73 -10.60 -15.20
C CYS A 369 -3.89 -11.06 -14.31
N ASP A 370 -5.04 -11.34 -14.90
CA ASP A 370 -6.18 -11.89 -14.16
C ASP A 370 -5.78 -13.13 -13.34
N HIS A 371 -6.44 -13.35 -12.22
CA HIS A 371 -6.12 -14.45 -11.32
C HIS A 371 -6.24 -15.84 -11.96
N SER A 372 -5.33 -16.74 -11.60
CA SER A 372 -5.27 -18.12 -12.10
C SER A 372 -6.25 -19.09 -11.41
N GLN A 373 -6.25 -20.35 -11.85
CA GLN A 373 -7.32 -21.32 -11.51
C GLN A 373 -7.48 -21.62 -10.02
N ALA A 374 -6.44 -21.51 -9.19
CA ALA A 374 -6.53 -21.78 -7.76
C ALA A 374 -7.26 -20.66 -6.97
N ALA A 375 -7.30 -19.44 -7.52
CA ALA A 375 -7.96 -18.28 -6.93
C ALA A 375 -9.49 -18.29 -7.13
N HIS A 376 -10.17 -19.35 -6.72
CA HIS A 376 -11.63 -19.48 -6.86
C HIS A 376 -12.42 -18.33 -6.21
N TYR A 377 -11.87 -17.72 -5.15
CA TYR A 377 -12.49 -16.59 -4.45
C TYR A 377 -12.51 -15.30 -5.30
N ALA A 378 -11.67 -15.21 -6.32
CA ALA A 378 -11.54 -14.07 -7.22
C ALA A 378 -11.90 -14.44 -8.67
N ASN A 379 -12.76 -15.46 -8.84
CA ASN A 379 -13.21 -15.92 -10.16
C ASN A 379 -12.04 -16.29 -11.10
N GLY A 380 -11.02 -16.95 -10.53
CA GLY A 380 -9.83 -17.40 -11.24
C GLY A 380 -10.11 -18.14 -12.55
N LEU A 381 -9.28 -17.92 -13.55
CA LEU A 381 -9.52 -18.39 -14.91
C LEU A 381 -9.33 -19.91 -14.99
N SER A 382 -10.22 -20.60 -15.72
CA SER A 382 -9.94 -21.96 -16.19
C SER A 382 -9.10 -21.90 -17.47
N VAL A 383 -8.50 -23.02 -17.87
CA VAL A 383 -7.75 -23.12 -19.14
C VAL A 383 -8.59 -22.69 -20.35
N GLU A 384 -9.90 -22.94 -20.34
CA GLU A 384 -10.80 -22.49 -21.39
C GLU A 384 -10.96 -20.96 -21.40
N ARG A 385 -11.14 -20.35 -20.22
CA ARG A 385 -11.28 -18.89 -20.09
C ARG A 385 -9.98 -18.15 -20.44
N VAL A 386 -8.82 -18.74 -20.16
CA VAL A 386 -7.52 -18.24 -20.65
C VAL A 386 -7.52 -18.14 -22.18
N ARG A 387 -7.99 -19.18 -22.89
CA ARG A 387 -8.06 -19.15 -24.37
C ARG A 387 -9.01 -18.09 -24.89
N GLN A 388 -10.16 -17.90 -24.24
CA GLN A 388 -11.12 -16.85 -24.58
C GLN A 388 -10.50 -15.46 -24.41
N GLN A 389 -9.84 -15.21 -23.28
CA GLN A 389 -9.13 -13.96 -23.03
C GLN A 389 -8.03 -13.70 -24.05
N HIS A 390 -7.24 -14.72 -24.39
CA HIS A 390 -6.18 -14.60 -25.39
C HIS A 390 -6.73 -14.18 -26.76
N GLN A 391 -7.87 -14.73 -27.17
CA GLN A 391 -8.54 -14.35 -28.42
C GLN A 391 -9.01 -12.90 -28.40
N GLU A 392 -9.59 -12.44 -27.28
CA GLU A 392 -9.99 -11.04 -27.13
C GLU A 392 -8.77 -10.10 -27.14
N ILE A 393 -7.68 -10.46 -26.47
CA ILE A 393 -6.41 -9.71 -26.49
C ILE A 393 -5.87 -9.62 -27.91
N ASP A 394 -5.88 -10.71 -28.68
CA ASP A 394 -5.39 -10.72 -30.07
C ASP A 394 -6.23 -9.82 -30.98
N GLN A 395 -7.55 -9.81 -30.79
CA GLN A 395 -8.44 -8.90 -31.50
C GLN A 395 -8.15 -7.44 -31.12
N LEU A 396 -8.06 -7.13 -29.82
CA LEU A 396 -7.81 -5.78 -29.34
C LEU A 396 -6.44 -5.24 -29.76
N ASN A 397 -5.42 -6.09 -29.83
CA ASN A 397 -4.10 -5.70 -30.33
C ASN A 397 -4.14 -5.26 -31.80
N GLN A 398 -5.03 -5.82 -32.63
CA GLN A 398 -5.23 -5.35 -34.00
C GLN A 398 -5.94 -3.99 -34.04
N GLU A 399 -6.90 -3.78 -33.14
CA GLU A 399 -7.72 -2.56 -33.10
C GLU A 399 -7.02 -1.36 -32.43
N LEU A 400 -6.19 -1.62 -31.42
CA LEU A 400 -5.59 -0.58 -30.57
C LEU A 400 -4.14 -0.23 -30.95
N ALA A 401 -3.56 -0.90 -31.95
CA ALA A 401 -2.21 -0.62 -32.42
C ALA A 401 -1.99 0.89 -32.68
N PRO A 402 -0.82 1.45 -32.32
CA PRO A 402 0.39 0.77 -31.86
C PRO A 402 0.42 0.37 -30.37
N PHE A 403 -0.64 0.65 -29.60
CA PHE A 403 -0.74 0.18 -28.22
C PHE A 403 -0.84 -1.35 -28.17
N ARG A 404 -0.14 -1.96 -27.22
CA ARG A 404 -0.09 -3.43 -27.09
C ARG A 404 -0.55 -3.91 -25.73
N ILE A 405 -1.40 -4.93 -25.75
CA ILE A 405 -1.80 -5.72 -24.60
C ILE A 405 -0.97 -7.02 -24.62
N PHE A 406 -0.18 -7.24 -23.58
CA PHE A 406 0.56 -8.47 -23.31
C PHE A 406 -0.32 -9.46 -22.53
N LYS A 407 -0.25 -10.73 -22.94
CA LYS A 407 -0.96 -11.84 -22.31
C LYS A 407 -0.22 -12.29 -21.06
N GLY A 408 -0.58 -11.73 -19.92
CA GLY A 408 -0.06 -12.12 -18.61
C GLY A 408 -1.01 -13.06 -17.86
N ILE A 409 -0.57 -13.49 -16.69
CA ILE A 409 -1.39 -14.14 -15.67
C ILE A 409 -0.75 -13.89 -14.30
N GLU A 410 -1.57 -13.65 -13.29
CA GLU A 410 -1.12 -13.83 -11.91
C GLU A 410 -1.35 -15.29 -11.50
N SER A 411 -0.28 -16.09 -11.57
CA SER A 411 -0.29 -17.49 -11.20
C SER A 411 -0.05 -17.66 -9.70
N ASP A 412 -0.99 -18.33 -9.05
CA ASP A 412 -0.85 -18.74 -7.65
C ASP A 412 0.35 -19.66 -7.47
N ILE A 413 1.19 -19.33 -6.49
CA ILE A 413 2.21 -20.23 -5.97
C ILE A 413 1.50 -21.20 -5.02
N LEU A 414 1.43 -22.48 -5.38
CA LEU A 414 0.83 -23.53 -4.57
C LEU A 414 1.63 -23.79 -3.27
N SER A 415 1.06 -24.56 -2.35
CA SER A 415 1.66 -24.80 -1.02
C SER A 415 3.01 -25.50 -1.07
N ASP A 416 3.29 -26.24 -2.14
CA ASP A 416 4.55 -26.92 -2.42
C ASP A 416 5.53 -26.07 -3.24
N GLY A 417 5.13 -24.87 -3.69
CA GLY A 417 5.91 -23.94 -4.49
C GLY A 417 5.74 -24.08 -6.00
N ALA A 418 4.92 -25.00 -6.49
CA ALA A 418 4.60 -25.08 -7.92
C ALA A 418 3.68 -23.93 -8.36
N LEU A 419 3.71 -23.60 -9.65
CA LEU A 419 2.71 -22.72 -10.28
C LEU A 419 1.44 -23.50 -10.56
N ASP A 420 0.30 -22.83 -10.48
CA ASP A 420 -1.01 -23.48 -10.53
C ASP A 420 -1.53 -23.80 -11.94
N TYR A 421 -0.67 -23.94 -12.95
CA TYR A 421 -1.00 -24.46 -14.29
C TYR A 421 0.05 -25.46 -14.80
N PRO A 422 -0.34 -26.40 -15.68
CA PRO A 422 0.62 -27.27 -16.35
C PRO A 422 1.48 -26.46 -17.35
N PRO A 423 2.72 -26.93 -17.68
CA PRO A 423 3.63 -26.25 -18.60
C PRO A 423 3.02 -25.86 -19.95
N ALA A 424 2.16 -26.71 -20.53
CA ALA A 424 1.47 -26.46 -21.80
C ALA A 424 0.49 -25.27 -21.77
N VAL A 425 0.09 -24.82 -20.57
CA VAL A 425 -0.71 -23.60 -20.40
C VAL A 425 0.19 -22.43 -20.03
N LEU A 426 1.18 -22.64 -19.15
CA LEU A 426 2.16 -21.60 -18.79
C LEU A 426 2.90 -21.06 -20.02
N GLU A 427 3.19 -21.91 -21.01
CA GLU A 427 3.84 -21.52 -22.25
C GLU A 427 2.99 -20.64 -23.17
N THR A 428 1.68 -20.48 -22.95
CA THR A 428 0.84 -19.67 -23.85
C THR A 428 0.94 -18.18 -23.55
N PHE A 429 1.31 -17.82 -22.32
CA PHE A 429 1.46 -16.43 -21.87
C PHE A 429 2.73 -15.77 -22.44
N ASP A 430 2.72 -14.44 -22.51
CA ASP A 430 3.90 -13.62 -22.79
C ASP A 430 4.79 -13.51 -21.53
N PHE A 431 4.17 -13.42 -20.35
CA PHE A 431 4.84 -13.37 -19.06
C PHE A 431 3.93 -13.90 -17.93
N ILE A 432 4.54 -14.24 -16.80
CA ILE A 432 3.83 -14.77 -15.63
C ILE A 432 4.28 -14.03 -14.38
N VAL A 433 3.31 -13.53 -13.61
CA VAL A 433 3.51 -13.00 -12.26
C VAL A 433 3.18 -14.12 -11.27
N ALA A 434 4.15 -14.54 -10.47
CA ALA A 434 3.96 -15.57 -9.45
C ALA A 434 3.72 -14.92 -8.09
N SER A 435 2.60 -15.24 -7.43
CA SER A 435 2.17 -14.60 -6.18
C SER A 435 1.66 -15.61 -5.15
N VAL A 436 1.82 -15.32 -3.85
CA VAL A 436 1.26 -16.14 -2.76
C VAL A 436 -0.04 -15.52 -2.22
N HIS A 437 -1.18 -16.17 -2.44
CA HIS A 437 -2.47 -15.69 -1.91
C HIS A 437 -3.04 -16.51 -0.75
N SER A 438 -2.57 -17.76 -0.62
CA SER A 438 -3.12 -18.73 0.31
C SER A 438 -2.08 -19.22 1.31
N ASN A 439 -2.55 -19.71 2.46
CA ASN A 439 -1.70 -20.26 3.51
C ASN A 439 -0.58 -19.29 3.96
N LEU A 440 -0.93 -18.04 4.27
CA LEU A 440 0.03 -17.00 4.69
C LEU A 440 0.59 -17.23 6.11
N LYS A 441 0.04 -18.20 6.87
CA LYS A 441 0.52 -18.56 8.20
C LYS A 441 1.63 -19.62 8.10
N MET A 442 2.81 -19.20 7.67
CA MET A 442 4.00 -20.04 7.52
C MET A 442 5.13 -19.49 8.38
N ASP A 443 6.04 -20.38 8.81
CA ASP A 443 7.36 -19.93 9.28
C ASP A 443 8.24 -19.48 8.11
N GLU A 444 9.29 -18.72 8.41
CA GLU A 444 10.20 -18.13 7.42
C GLU A 444 10.81 -19.17 6.49
N ARG A 445 11.24 -20.31 7.03
CA ARG A 445 11.87 -21.38 6.24
C ARG A 445 10.90 -21.94 5.20
N LYS A 446 9.67 -22.23 5.62
CA LYS A 446 8.62 -22.76 4.74
C LYS A 446 8.20 -21.73 3.69
N ALA A 447 8.01 -20.47 4.09
CA ALA A 447 7.66 -19.39 3.17
C ALA A 447 8.76 -19.16 2.11
N THR A 448 10.01 -19.07 2.55
CA THR A 448 11.18 -18.90 1.67
C THR A 448 11.30 -20.07 0.71
N THR A 449 11.24 -21.32 1.18
CA THR A 449 11.33 -22.51 0.30
C THR A 449 10.24 -22.52 -0.77
N ARG A 450 9.00 -22.18 -0.38
CA ARG A 450 7.86 -22.11 -1.30
C ARG A 450 8.07 -21.06 -2.40
N VAL A 451 8.56 -19.87 -2.04
CA VAL A 451 8.83 -18.78 -2.98
C VAL A 451 10.02 -19.10 -3.88
N LEU A 452 11.10 -19.66 -3.34
CA LEU A 452 12.29 -20.06 -4.11
C LEU A 452 11.95 -21.07 -5.20
N ARG A 453 11.14 -22.09 -4.89
CA ARG A 453 10.72 -23.08 -5.89
C ARG A 453 9.90 -22.46 -7.02
N ALA A 454 9.09 -21.44 -6.72
CA ALA A 454 8.36 -20.70 -7.75
C ALA A 454 9.30 -19.87 -8.62
N ILE A 455 10.33 -19.24 -8.04
CA ILE A 455 11.36 -18.49 -8.77
C ILE A 455 12.16 -19.40 -9.71
N GLU A 456 12.47 -20.62 -9.26
CA GLU A 456 13.21 -21.62 -10.05
C GLU A 456 12.41 -22.15 -11.26
N ASN A 457 11.08 -21.98 -11.27
CA ASN A 457 10.25 -22.39 -12.40
C ASN A 457 10.59 -21.54 -13.64
N PRO A 458 10.93 -22.16 -14.79
CA PRO A 458 11.42 -21.44 -15.97
C PRO A 458 10.38 -20.50 -16.62
N TYR A 459 9.09 -20.69 -16.32
CA TYR A 459 8.02 -19.83 -16.82
C TYR A 459 7.81 -18.58 -15.95
N THR A 460 8.24 -18.60 -14.69
CA THR A 460 8.13 -17.43 -13.79
C THR A 460 8.91 -16.28 -14.39
N THR A 461 8.23 -15.16 -14.66
CA THR A 461 8.84 -13.96 -15.25
C THR A 461 9.00 -12.86 -14.22
N MET A 462 8.03 -12.75 -13.31
CA MET A 462 7.97 -11.75 -12.27
C MET A 462 7.49 -12.37 -10.95
N LEU A 463 8.06 -11.97 -9.83
CA LEU A 463 7.55 -12.25 -8.49
C LEU A 463 6.63 -11.09 -8.07
N GLY A 464 5.33 -11.36 -7.91
CA GLY A 464 4.32 -10.39 -7.46
C GLY A 464 4.33 -10.21 -5.94
N HIS A 465 3.91 -9.01 -5.47
CA HIS A 465 3.80 -8.58 -4.06
C HIS A 465 4.33 -9.60 -3.00
N PRO A 466 5.68 -9.72 -2.85
CA PRO A 466 6.34 -10.93 -2.36
C PRO A 466 6.03 -11.35 -0.92
N THR A 467 5.46 -10.47 -0.09
CA THR A 467 5.22 -10.72 1.33
C THR A 467 3.76 -10.97 1.66
N GLY A 468 2.86 -10.66 0.72
CA GLY A 468 1.41 -10.65 0.96
C GLY A 468 0.97 -9.65 2.04
N ARG A 469 1.79 -8.66 2.41
CA ARG A 469 1.46 -7.67 3.44
C ARG A 469 0.28 -6.79 3.02
N LEU A 470 -0.40 -6.24 4.03
CA LEU A 470 -1.31 -5.12 3.87
C LEU A 470 -1.02 -4.09 4.97
N LEU A 471 -0.40 -2.97 4.60
CA LEU A 471 -0.02 -1.89 5.50
C LEU A 471 -1.20 -1.47 6.39
N LEU A 472 -0.92 -1.34 7.68
CA LEU A 472 -1.89 -1.01 8.73
C LEU A 472 -3.08 -1.98 8.84
N ARG A 473 -3.02 -3.16 8.21
CA ARG A 473 -4.09 -4.18 8.31
C ARG A 473 -3.61 -5.61 8.57
N ARG A 474 -2.49 -6.02 8.01
CA ARG A 474 -1.95 -7.38 8.08
C ARG A 474 -0.45 -7.34 7.83
N GLU A 475 0.33 -7.83 8.78
CA GLU A 475 1.75 -8.09 8.57
C GLU A 475 1.97 -9.12 7.45
N GLY A 476 3.04 -8.96 6.68
CA GLY A 476 3.45 -9.96 5.69
C GLY A 476 3.83 -11.28 6.36
N TYR A 477 3.81 -12.38 5.63
CA TYR A 477 4.44 -13.60 6.15
C TYR A 477 5.97 -13.40 6.21
N PRO A 478 6.66 -14.01 7.19
CA PRO A 478 8.10 -13.87 7.29
C PRO A 478 8.79 -14.48 6.07
N LEU A 479 9.79 -13.79 5.53
CA LEU A 479 10.49 -14.16 4.31
C LEU A 479 11.96 -13.78 4.39
N ASP A 480 12.87 -14.69 4.02
CA ASP A 480 14.26 -14.33 3.80
C ASP A 480 14.39 -13.56 2.49
N HIS A 481 14.30 -12.23 2.61
CA HIS A 481 14.34 -11.33 1.46
C HIS A 481 15.67 -11.42 0.68
N LYS A 482 16.80 -11.67 1.35
CA LYS A 482 18.09 -11.78 0.66
C LYS A 482 18.11 -13.02 -0.21
N ALA A 483 17.75 -14.18 0.35
CA ALA A 483 17.68 -15.43 -0.40
C ALA A 483 16.74 -15.32 -1.61
N VAL A 484 15.58 -14.67 -1.44
CA VAL A 484 14.61 -14.45 -2.52
C VAL A 484 15.16 -13.52 -3.61
N ILE A 485 15.79 -12.41 -3.23
CA ILE A 485 16.38 -11.45 -4.19
C ILE A 485 17.54 -12.09 -4.95
N ASP A 486 18.41 -12.83 -4.28
CA ASP A 486 19.55 -13.53 -4.88
C ASP A 486 19.06 -14.60 -5.87
N ALA A 487 17.99 -15.33 -5.54
CA ALA A 487 17.37 -16.29 -6.45
C ALA A 487 16.74 -15.59 -7.67
N CYS A 488 16.05 -14.45 -7.47
CA CYS A 488 15.54 -13.66 -8.59
C CYS A 488 16.66 -13.19 -9.52
N ALA A 489 17.82 -12.77 -8.99
CA ALA A 489 18.98 -12.41 -9.78
C ALA A 489 19.50 -13.61 -10.59
N GLN A 490 19.66 -14.77 -9.95
CA GLN A 490 20.13 -16.01 -10.58
C GLN A 490 19.21 -16.51 -11.70
N HIS A 491 17.90 -16.45 -11.48
CA HIS A 491 16.88 -16.95 -12.42
C HIS A 491 16.33 -15.86 -13.35
N HIS A 492 16.94 -14.66 -13.31
CA HIS A 492 16.52 -13.47 -14.05
C HIS A 492 15.04 -13.13 -13.87
N VAL A 493 14.45 -13.42 -12.70
CA VAL A 493 13.06 -13.10 -12.38
C VAL A 493 12.97 -11.64 -11.94
N ILE A 494 12.05 -10.89 -12.55
CA ILE A 494 11.76 -9.49 -12.19
C ILE A 494 11.07 -9.47 -10.82
N ILE A 495 11.36 -8.48 -9.96
CA ILE A 495 10.60 -8.32 -8.72
C ILE A 495 9.62 -7.15 -8.87
N GLU A 496 8.37 -7.37 -8.49
CA GLU A 496 7.35 -6.34 -8.45
C GLU A 496 7.54 -5.38 -7.27
N ILE A 497 7.38 -4.08 -7.54
CA ILE A 497 6.97 -3.07 -6.56
C ILE A 497 5.48 -2.81 -6.80
N ASN A 498 4.64 -3.44 -5.99
CA ASN A 498 3.20 -3.31 -6.06
C ASN A 498 2.82 -1.93 -5.53
N ALA A 499 2.29 -1.09 -6.40
CA ALA A 499 2.05 0.32 -6.17
C ALA A 499 0.75 0.59 -5.41
N ASN A 500 -0.08 -0.43 -5.15
CA ASN A 500 -1.28 -0.27 -4.34
C ASN A 500 -0.89 0.29 -2.96
N PRO A 501 -1.50 1.39 -2.49
CA PRO A 501 -1.17 2.01 -1.20
C PRO A 501 -1.30 1.09 0.02
N TRP A 502 -2.13 0.05 -0.08
CA TRP A 502 -2.26 -0.94 0.98
C TRP A 502 -1.12 -1.95 0.97
N ARG A 503 -0.35 -2.08 -0.11
CA ARG A 503 0.72 -3.08 -0.25
C ARG A 503 2.10 -2.44 -0.20
N LEU A 504 2.40 -1.59 -1.19
CA LEU A 504 3.73 -0.99 -1.41
C LEU A 504 4.84 -2.04 -1.29
N ASP A 505 4.70 -3.17 -2.00
CA ASP A 505 5.49 -4.39 -1.80
C ASP A 505 6.11 -4.85 -3.13
N LEU A 506 7.42 -4.89 -3.34
CA LEU A 506 8.54 -4.92 -2.39
C LEU A 506 8.68 -3.70 -1.48
N ASP A 507 9.01 -3.96 -0.20
CA ASP A 507 9.44 -2.92 0.75
C ASP A 507 10.66 -2.16 0.22
N TRP A 508 10.58 -0.82 0.22
CA TRP A 508 11.64 0.06 -0.30
C TRP A 508 13.01 -0.21 0.35
N ARG A 509 13.06 -0.74 1.58
CA ARG A 509 14.31 -1.09 2.29
C ARG A 509 15.10 -2.17 1.58
N TRP A 510 14.44 -3.00 0.76
CA TRP A 510 15.08 -4.07 -0.02
C TRP A 510 15.38 -3.68 -1.47
N VAL A 511 14.83 -2.56 -1.95
CA VAL A 511 15.02 -2.10 -3.32
C VAL A 511 16.50 -1.86 -3.63
N HIS A 512 17.25 -1.19 -2.75
CA HIS A 512 18.68 -0.94 -3.00
C HIS A 512 19.48 -2.24 -3.15
N TYR A 513 19.24 -3.22 -2.26
CA TYR A 513 19.89 -4.53 -2.36
C TYR A 513 19.52 -5.27 -3.65
N ALA A 514 18.25 -5.21 -4.07
CA ALA A 514 17.83 -5.79 -5.35
C ALA A 514 18.56 -5.15 -6.54
N LEU A 515 18.81 -3.84 -6.50
CA LEU A 515 19.61 -3.14 -7.51
C LEU A 515 21.08 -3.58 -7.50
N GLU A 516 21.69 -3.75 -6.33
CA GLU A 516 23.06 -4.26 -6.19
C GLU A 516 23.21 -5.68 -6.77
N GLN A 517 22.20 -6.54 -6.62
CA GLN A 517 22.16 -7.88 -7.21
C GLN A 517 21.83 -7.87 -8.71
N GLY A 518 21.59 -6.69 -9.32
CA GLY A 518 21.25 -6.56 -10.73
C GLY A 518 19.85 -7.04 -11.08
N VAL A 519 18.95 -7.15 -10.09
CA VAL A 519 17.55 -7.52 -10.31
C VAL A 519 16.81 -6.35 -10.93
N GLN A 520 16.09 -6.61 -12.01
CA GLN A 520 15.19 -5.63 -12.60
C GLN A 520 13.91 -5.55 -11.77
N LEU A 521 13.43 -4.33 -11.49
CA LEU A 521 12.19 -4.11 -10.77
C LEU A 521 11.07 -3.64 -11.70
N SER A 522 9.83 -4.03 -11.44
CA SER A 522 8.65 -3.57 -12.17
C SER A 522 7.65 -2.93 -11.22
N ILE A 523 7.24 -1.70 -11.50
CA ILE A 523 6.19 -1.01 -10.74
C ILE A 523 4.85 -1.37 -11.37
N ASN A 524 3.95 -1.97 -10.61
CA ASN A 524 2.61 -2.26 -11.10
C ASN A 524 1.55 -1.94 -10.06
N PRO A 525 0.36 -1.47 -10.45
CA PRO A 525 -0.65 -1.00 -9.51
C PRO A 525 -1.54 -2.11 -8.96
N ASP A 526 -1.50 -3.32 -9.55
CA ASP A 526 -2.44 -4.39 -9.21
C ASP A 526 -3.88 -3.88 -9.39
N ALA A 527 -4.11 -3.19 -10.51
CA ALA A 527 -5.32 -2.41 -10.72
C ALA A 527 -6.51 -3.31 -11.07
N HIS A 528 -7.57 -3.23 -10.26
CA HIS A 528 -8.85 -3.90 -10.49
C HIS A 528 -9.92 -2.94 -11.05
N HIS A 529 -9.55 -1.70 -11.28
CA HIS A 529 -10.37 -0.64 -11.88
C HIS A 529 -9.46 0.38 -12.55
N THR A 530 -9.97 1.11 -13.53
CA THR A 530 -9.20 2.12 -14.28
C THR A 530 -8.57 3.19 -13.38
N ASN A 531 -9.28 3.67 -12.36
CA ASN A 531 -8.73 4.63 -11.39
C ASN A 531 -7.51 4.08 -10.61
N GLY A 532 -7.30 2.76 -10.60
CA GLY A 532 -6.22 2.11 -9.89
C GLY A 532 -4.87 2.33 -10.56
N TYR A 533 -4.84 2.67 -11.85
CA TYR A 533 -3.60 3.04 -12.54
C TYR A 533 -2.92 4.26 -11.93
N ALA A 534 -3.69 5.16 -11.28
CA ALA A 534 -3.13 6.31 -10.58
C ALA A 534 -2.20 5.90 -9.42
N ASP A 535 -2.35 4.68 -8.90
CA ASP A 535 -1.53 4.16 -7.80
C ASP A 535 -0.07 3.92 -8.22
N MET A 536 0.23 3.81 -9.53
CA MET A 536 1.60 3.73 -10.07
C MET A 536 2.53 4.79 -9.48
N ARG A 537 1.99 5.99 -9.19
CA ARG A 537 2.76 7.07 -8.55
C ARG A 537 3.39 6.65 -7.23
N TYR A 538 2.70 5.86 -6.41
CA TYR A 538 3.21 5.45 -5.10
C TYR A 538 4.31 4.39 -5.23
N GLY A 539 4.21 3.52 -6.22
CA GLY A 539 5.28 2.58 -6.56
C GLY A 539 6.54 3.30 -7.03
N VAL A 540 6.40 4.39 -7.79
CA VAL A 540 7.54 5.27 -8.13
C VAL A 540 8.15 5.87 -6.87
N LEU A 541 7.35 6.39 -5.93
CA LEU A 541 7.87 6.93 -4.67
C LEU A 541 8.67 5.88 -3.88
N MET A 542 8.15 4.66 -3.75
CA MET A 542 8.86 3.56 -3.06
C MET A 542 10.13 3.14 -3.78
N GLY A 543 10.07 3.04 -5.11
CA GLY A 543 11.24 2.74 -5.93
C GLY A 543 12.32 3.79 -5.76
N ARG A 544 11.98 5.07 -5.95
CA ARG A 544 12.89 6.21 -5.81
C ARG A 544 13.54 6.24 -4.43
N LYS A 545 12.76 6.01 -3.37
CA LYS A 545 13.23 5.91 -1.99
C LYS A 545 14.33 4.84 -1.81
N GLY A 546 14.25 3.75 -2.56
CA GLY A 546 15.28 2.71 -2.62
C GLY A 546 16.41 2.94 -3.62
N GLY A 547 16.44 4.09 -4.32
CA GLY A 547 17.45 4.43 -5.32
C GLY A 547 17.12 3.96 -6.75
N LEU A 548 15.86 3.61 -7.03
CA LEU A 548 15.46 3.09 -8.34
C LEU A 548 15.64 4.13 -9.45
N THR A 549 16.19 3.68 -10.58
CA THR A 549 16.48 4.49 -11.76
C THR A 549 15.63 4.09 -12.95
N LYS A 550 15.62 4.91 -14.00
CA LYS A 550 15.01 4.56 -15.28
C LYS A 550 15.57 3.24 -15.85
N ALA A 551 16.88 3.05 -15.81
CA ALA A 551 17.56 1.91 -16.45
C ALA A 551 17.24 0.56 -15.77
N THR A 552 17.00 0.58 -14.46
CA THR A 552 16.75 -0.63 -13.65
C THR A 552 15.25 -0.93 -13.47
N THR A 553 14.38 -0.14 -14.09
CA THR A 553 12.92 -0.30 -14.01
C THR A 553 12.39 -0.90 -15.31
N PHE A 554 11.64 -2.01 -15.25
CA PHE A 554 11.12 -2.68 -16.44
C PHE A 554 10.15 -1.81 -17.22
N ASN A 555 9.25 -1.11 -16.51
CA ASN A 555 8.17 -0.31 -17.09
C ASN A 555 8.65 0.85 -17.98
N THR A 556 9.94 1.16 -18.01
CA THR A 556 10.52 2.25 -18.81
C THR A 556 10.93 1.81 -20.22
N LYS A 557 10.90 0.50 -20.47
CA LYS A 557 11.10 -0.09 -21.80
C LYS A 557 10.00 0.39 -22.74
N SER A 558 10.35 0.66 -23.98
CA SER A 558 9.36 0.79 -25.05
C SER A 558 8.56 -0.50 -25.22
N VAL A 559 7.40 -0.41 -25.87
CA VAL A 559 6.59 -1.59 -26.20
C VAL A 559 7.37 -2.64 -27.01
N GLU A 560 8.26 -2.22 -27.91
CA GLU A 560 9.14 -3.12 -28.68
C GLU A 560 10.16 -3.82 -27.77
N GLU A 561 10.84 -3.06 -26.90
CA GLU A 561 11.83 -3.62 -25.98
C GLU A 561 11.20 -4.61 -24.97
N ALA A 562 9.98 -4.33 -24.51
CA ALA A 562 9.22 -5.22 -23.64
C ALA A 562 8.82 -6.50 -24.38
N ALA A 563 8.30 -6.39 -25.61
CA ALA A 563 7.96 -7.53 -26.45
C ALA A 563 9.17 -8.42 -26.74
N ASP A 564 10.30 -7.82 -27.11
CA ASP A 564 11.54 -8.53 -27.38
C ASP A 564 12.11 -9.20 -26.13
N TYR A 565 11.94 -8.60 -24.96
CA TYR A 565 12.33 -9.21 -23.69
C TYR A 565 11.52 -10.48 -23.43
N PHE A 566 10.19 -10.40 -23.49
CA PHE A 566 9.32 -11.55 -23.24
C PHE A 566 9.53 -12.66 -24.27
N ALA A 567 9.65 -12.33 -25.56
CA ALA A 567 9.92 -13.29 -26.61
C ALA A 567 11.26 -14.02 -26.42
N ARG A 568 12.34 -13.29 -26.07
CA ARG A 568 13.65 -13.90 -25.80
C ARG A 568 13.63 -14.79 -24.57
N ARG A 569 12.97 -14.37 -23.48
CA ARG A 569 12.83 -15.19 -22.28
C ARG A 569 12.16 -16.52 -22.61
N LYS A 570 11.03 -16.46 -23.32
CA LYS A 570 10.26 -17.63 -23.75
C LYS A 570 11.05 -18.57 -24.65
N ALA A 571 11.81 -18.03 -25.61
CA ALA A 571 12.67 -18.82 -26.49
C ALA A 571 13.81 -19.55 -25.75
N ASN A 572 14.23 -19.04 -24.59
CA ASN A 572 15.28 -19.64 -23.77
C ASN A 572 14.75 -20.70 -22.77
N ILE A 573 13.44 -20.85 -22.64
CA ILE A 573 12.85 -21.91 -21.82
C ILE A 573 13.19 -23.24 -22.49
N LYS A 574 14.08 -24.00 -21.86
CA LYS A 574 14.31 -25.38 -22.23
C LYS A 574 13.12 -26.18 -21.70
N PRO A 575 12.41 -26.96 -22.55
CA PRO A 575 11.34 -27.81 -22.04
C PRO A 575 11.93 -28.69 -20.94
N PRO A 576 11.26 -28.80 -19.78
CA PRO A 576 11.81 -29.59 -18.69
C PRO A 576 12.05 -31.01 -19.20
N LEU A 577 13.31 -31.47 -19.11
CA LEU A 577 13.55 -32.88 -18.88
C LEU A 577 12.73 -33.18 -17.62
N GLU A 578 11.73 -34.05 -17.72
CA GLU A 578 10.82 -34.45 -16.63
C GLU A 578 11.49 -34.24 -15.28
N PHE A 579 10.91 -33.39 -14.42
CA PHE A 579 11.43 -33.03 -13.09
C PHE A 579 12.02 -34.29 -12.42
N GLN A 580 13.33 -34.50 -12.55
CA GLN A 580 14.01 -35.52 -11.79
C GLN A 580 14.01 -35.01 -10.37
N ASP A 581 13.44 -35.81 -9.49
CA ASP A 581 13.32 -35.59 -8.06
C ASP A 581 14.53 -34.80 -7.53
N SER A 582 14.24 -33.66 -6.92
CA SER A 582 15.24 -32.75 -6.38
C SER A 582 16.25 -33.53 -5.52
N LEU A 583 17.53 -33.15 -5.62
CA LEU A 583 18.70 -33.68 -4.91
C LEU A 583 18.65 -33.59 -3.37
N PHE A 584 17.47 -33.37 -2.79
CA PHE A 584 17.18 -33.49 -1.38
C PHE A 584 15.84 -34.22 -1.24
N GLY A 585 15.90 -35.55 -1.15
CA GLY A 585 14.79 -36.39 -0.68
C GLY A 585 14.52 -36.20 0.81
#